data_AF-A0A3D3HI44-F1
#
_entry.id   AF-A0A3D3HI44-F1
#
_cell.length_a   1.000
_cell.length_b   1.000
_cell.length_c   1.000
_cell.angle_alpha   90.00
_cell.angle_beta   90.00
_cell.angle_gamma   90.00
#
_symmetry.space_group_name_H-M   'P 1'
#
loop_
_entity.id
_entity.type
_entity.pdbx_description
1 polymer ?
#
loop_
_entity_poly.entity_id
_entity_poly.type
_entity_poly.pdbx_seq_one_letter_code
_entity_poly.pdbx_strand_id
1 'polypeptide(L)'
;MPNLVDQWNQMMSTRRTFIKQGGLTAGGLATATALGAAVMPAGAGSYSAPVAAVLPAGRNIYPAPGAADGIKISKMFVEPLSIEMEPFPIALGAMTHLDNAFVRIVLENGIEGYGEAAPIMTISGENQQTILGTINSCREFIIGQDINNYRAISYTLKSAFWAQATARCAIEMALLDAYTKTLNIPFSRFLGGTETRVETDYTIAIVPAEQAKKEAIQLAAEGFRVIKTKVGVSLKEDVDRILAIRDGAPDCGILIDANQGYSPKTALRFINEVVNHDIYPVMFEQPVHKNDLAGMKYVRDNTEILVGA
;
A
#
# COMPACT_ATOMS: atom_id res chain seq x y z
N MET A 1 -11.71 29.84 -12.20
CA MET A 1 -10.83 28.82 -11.61
C MET A 1 -11.35 27.47 -12.07
N PRO A 2 -10.52 26.54 -12.56
CA PRO A 2 -10.97 25.18 -12.86
C PRO A 2 -11.64 24.61 -11.61
N ASN A 3 -12.74 23.87 -11.75
CA ASN A 3 -13.31 23.22 -10.58
C ASN A 3 -12.32 22.14 -10.09
N LEU A 4 -12.42 21.72 -8.83
CA LEU A 4 -11.53 20.70 -8.26
C LEU A 4 -11.54 19.39 -9.08
N VAL A 5 -12.67 19.08 -9.73
CA VAL A 5 -12.86 17.92 -10.61
C VAL A 5 -11.99 18.02 -11.88
N ASP A 6 -11.70 19.21 -12.40
CA ASP A 6 -10.85 19.40 -13.59
C ASP A 6 -9.36 19.25 -13.27
N GLN A 7 -8.89 19.81 -12.16
CA GLN A 7 -7.53 19.60 -11.66
C GLN A 7 -7.31 18.13 -11.27
N TRP A 8 -8.32 17.52 -10.67
CA TRP A 8 -8.38 16.10 -10.39
C TRP A 8 -8.36 15.27 -11.67
N ASN A 9 -9.21 15.54 -12.67
CA ASN A 9 -9.22 14.79 -13.92
C ASN A 9 -7.87 14.86 -14.65
N GLN A 10 -7.15 15.97 -14.56
CA GLN A 10 -5.81 16.11 -15.12
C GLN A 10 -4.79 15.24 -14.37
N MET A 11 -4.80 15.25 -13.02
CA MET A 11 -3.97 14.37 -12.19
C MET A 11 -4.35 12.88 -12.34
N MET A 12 -5.65 12.60 -12.44
CA MET A 12 -6.25 11.28 -12.56
C MET A 12 -6.17 10.69 -13.96
N SER A 13 -5.97 11.49 -15.02
CA SER A 13 -5.68 10.96 -16.36
C SER A 13 -4.40 10.13 -16.32
N THR A 14 -3.37 10.63 -15.64
CA THR A 14 -2.10 9.92 -15.39
C THR A 14 -2.33 8.67 -14.54
N ARG A 15 -3.21 8.75 -13.53
CA ARG A 15 -3.49 7.66 -12.60
C ARG A 15 -4.42 6.57 -13.15
N ARG A 16 -5.50 6.90 -13.85
CA ARG A 16 -6.34 5.95 -14.59
C ARG A 16 -5.50 5.24 -15.65
N THR A 17 -4.59 5.97 -16.28
CA THR A 17 -3.60 5.38 -17.20
C THR A 17 -2.65 4.45 -16.44
N PHE A 18 -2.12 4.84 -15.28
CA PHE A 18 -1.26 3.98 -14.45
C PHE A 18 -1.96 2.74 -13.88
N ILE A 19 -3.20 2.85 -13.42
CA ILE A 19 -4.01 1.71 -12.95
C ILE A 19 -4.41 0.80 -14.11
N LYS A 20 -4.77 1.36 -15.28
CA LYS A 20 -5.09 0.58 -16.49
C LYS A 20 -3.88 -0.04 -17.18
N GLN A 21 -2.70 0.60 -17.12
CA GLN A 21 -1.46 0.12 -17.72
C GLN A 21 -0.64 -0.76 -16.78
N GLY A 22 -0.75 -0.55 -15.46
CA GLY A 22 0.03 -1.24 -14.43
C GLY A 22 -0.72 -2.32 -13.66
N GLY A 23 -1.96 -2.64 -14.07
CA GLY A 23 -2.84 -3.68 -13.50
C GLY A 23 -2.65 -3.92 -12.00
N LEU A 24 -2.73 -2.84 -11.23
CA LEU A 24 -2.55 -2.87 -9.79
C LEU A 24 -3.71 -3.63 -9.15
N THR A 25 -3.39 -4.79 -8.63
CA THR A 25 -4.29 -5.65 -7.87
C THR A 25 -4.50 -5.10 -6.47
N ALA A 26 -5.50 -5.61 -5.75
CA ALA A 26 -5.81 -5.21 -4.37
C ALA A 26 -4.61 -5.27 -3.40
N GLY A 27 -3.56 -6.06 -3.71
CA GLY A 27 -2.29 -6.07 -2.97
C GLY A 27 -1.32 -4.94 -3.32
N GLY A 28 -1.32 -4.48 -4.59
CA GLY A 28 -0.51 -3.34 -5.06
C GLY A 28 -1.09 -1.96 -4.70
N LEU A 29 -2.33 -1.91 -4.21
CA LEU A 29 -2.97 -0.66 -3.78
C LEU A 29 -2.24 0.01 -2.59
N ALA A 30 -1.55 -0.77 -1.75
CA ALA A 30 -0.69 -0.24 -0.69
C ALA A 30 0.62 0.39 -1.24
N THR A 31 1.05 0.00 -2.44
CA THR A 31 2.30 0.47 -3.08
C THR A 31 2.07 1.68 -3.98
N ALA A 32 0.86 1.84 -4.54
CA ALA A 32 0.52 2.88 -5.51
C ALA A 32 0.41 4.30 -4.92
N THR A 33 0.37 4.47 -3.59
CA THR A 33 0.30 5.78 -2.93
C THR A 33 1.64 6.55 -3.01
N ALA A 34 2.72 5.95 -3.53
CA ALA A 34 4.05 6.57 -3.61
C ALA A 34 4.39 7.19 -4.98
N LEU A 35 3.62 6.94 -6.06
CA LEU A 35 3.94 7.41 -7.42
C LEU A 35 3.11 8.64 -7.80
N GLY A 36 3.32 9.71 -7.05
CA GLY A 36 2.80 11.05 -7.34
C GLY A 36 3.93 12.07 -7.42
N ALA A 37 4.96 11.83 -8.23
CA ALA A 37 5.98 12.83 -8.52
C ALA A 37 6.18 12.96 -10.04
N ALA A 38 5.75 14.10 -10.55
CA ALA A 38 5.89 14.48 -11.95
C ALA A 38 7.36 14.56 -12.40
N VAL A 39 7.54 14.29 -13.69
CA VAL A 39 8.72 14.51 -14.53
C VAL A 39 9.39 15.86 -14.22
N MET A 40 10.69 15.83 -13.91
CA MET A 40 11.57 17.01 -13.94
C MET A 40 12.92 16.62 -14.58
N PRO A 41 13.53 17.50 -15.40
CA PRO A 41 14.70 17.20 -16.20
C PRO A 41 15.98 17.10 -15.36
N ALA A 42 16.91 16.27 -15.84
CA ALA A 42 18.19 16.01 -15.21
C ALA A 42 19.06 17.27 -15.12
N GLY A 43 19.44 17.65 -13.90
CA GLY A 43 20.52 18.59 -13.60
C GLY A 43 21.41 18.00 -12.52
N ALA A 44 22.57 17.50 -12.89
CA ALA A 44 23.55 16.93 -11.97
C ALA A 44 24.27 18.04 -11.19
N GLY A 45 24.15 18.00 -9.86
CA GLY A 45 24.96 18.81 -8.95
C GLY A 45 25.39 17.93 -7.78
N SER A 46 26.69 17.67 -7.68
CA SER A 46 27.32 16.90 -6.62
C SER A 46 27.21 17.63 -5.28
N TYR A 47 26.62 17.00 -4.27
CA TYR A 47 26.66 17.49 -2.89
C TYR A 47 27.27 16.43 -1.97
N SER A 48 28.42 16.78 -1.38
CA SER A 48 29.10 16.03 -0.32
C SER A 48 28.38 16.23 1.01
N ALA A 49 28.06 15.14 1.71
CA ALA A 49 27.48 15.18 3.05
C ALA A 49 28.56 15.30 4.14
N PRO A 50 28.35 16.10 5.21
CA PRO A 50 29.11 15.93 6.44
C PRO A 50 28.37 15.02 7.43
N VAL A 51 29.11 13.99 7.83
CA VAL A 51 29.19 13.23 9.10
C VAL A 51 28.12 13.42 10.18
N ALA A 52 27.67 12.26 10.66
CA ALA A 52 26.75 11.99 11.76
C ALA A 52 26.97 12.80 13.05
N ALA A 53 25.88 13.29 13.63
CA ALA A 53 25.82 13.78 15.01
C ALA A 53 24.96 12.83 15.87
N VAL A 54 25.59 12.26 16.88
CA VAL A 54 24.96 11.47 17.95
C VAL A 54 24.08 12.40 18.81
N LEU A 55 22.82 12.05 19.02
CA LEU A 55 21.91 12.79 19.92
C LEU A 55 21.95 12.18 21.33
N PRO A 56 22.22 12.96 22.40
CA PRO A 56 22.07 12.48 23.77
C PRO A 56 20.61 12.56 24.24
N ALA A 57 20.23 11.59 25.08
CA ALA A 57 18.90 11.43 25.63
C ALA A 57 18.52 12.58 26.59
N GLY A 58 17.26 13.01 26.51
CA GLY A 58 16.62 13.87 27.51
C GLY A 58 16.51 15.35 27.13
N ARG A 59 15.56 15.72 26.27
CA ARG A 59 14.99 17.08 26.25
C ARG A 59 13.47 17.04 26.11
N ASN A 60 12.85 17.89 26.92
CA ASN A 60 11.44 18.26 26.91
C ASN A 60 10.88 18.39 25.48
N ILE A 61 9.74 17.76 25.22
CA ILE A 61 9.10 17.66 23.89
C ILE A 61 8.12 18.81 23.58
N TYR A 62 8.10 19.86 24.41
CA TYR A 62 7.34 21.06 24.12
C TYR A 62 8.28 22.15 23.58
N PRO A 63 7.99 22.72 22.40
CA PRO A 63 8.83 23.80 21.86
C PRO A 63 8.77 25.02 22.79
N ALA A 64 9.92 25.67 22.95
CA ALA A 64 10.03 26.93 23.67
C ALA A 64 9.15 28.02 23.01
N PRO A 65 8.55 28.93 23.80
CA PRO A 65 7.75 30.01 23.24
C PRO A 65 8.66 30.97 22.47
N GLY A 66 8.48 31.04 21.14
CA GLY A 66 9.28 31.88 20.24
C GLY A 66 9.69 31.25 18.91
N ALA A 67 9.31 30.00 18.62
CA ALA A 67 9.40 29.49 17.25
C ALA A 67 8.40 30.27 16.37
N ALA A 68 8.83 30.73 15.19
CA ALA A 68 7.94 31.35 14.21
C ALA A 68 6.67 30.50 14.08
N ASP A 69 5.49 31.12 14.15
CA ASP A 69 4.20 30.43 14.10
C ASP A 69 4.22 29.43 12.93
N GLY A 70 4.12 28.14 13.24
CA GLY A 70 4.18 27.12 12.19
C GLY A 70 2.98 27.23 11.26
N ILE A 71 3.16 26.76 10.02
CA ILE A 71 2.16 26.92 8.98
C ILE A 71 0.93 26.09 9.34
N LYS A 72 -0.22 26.74 9.51
CA LYS A 72 -1.44 26.04 9.90
C LYS A 72 -2.14 25.41 8.71
N ILE A 73 -2.94 24.39 9.02
CA ILE A 73 -3.88 23.78 8.08
C ILE A 73 -5.09 24.70 7.94
N SER A 74 -5.30 25.24 6.75
CA SER A 74 -6.41 26.17 6.47
C SER A 74 -7.68 25.45 6.01
N LYS A 75 -7.54 24.35 5.25
CA LYS A 75 -8.68 23.61 4.68
C LYS A 75 -8.37 22.12 4.61
N MET A 76 -9.43 21.31 4.68
CA MET A 76 -9.39 19.88 4.47
C MET A 76 -10.62 19.45 3.69
N PHE A 77 -10.40 18.66 2.64
CA PHE A 77 -11.42 18.15 1.74
C PHE A 77 -11.36 16.63 1.70
N VAL A 78 -12.52 16.01 1.50
CA VAL A 78 -12.63 14.58 1.24
C VAL A 78 -13.69 14.34 0.18
N GLU A 79 -13.37 13.52 -0.82
CA GLU A 79 -14.25 13.19 -1.93
C GLU A 79 -14.24 11.68 -2.19
N PRO A 80 -15.38 11.07 -2.56
CA PRO A 80 -15.40 9.68 -2.99
C PRO A 80 -14.62 9.52 -4.28
N LEU A 81 -13.93 8.40 -4.40
CA LEU A 81 -13.24 7.97 -5.60
C LEU A 81 -13.68 6.56 -5.95
N SER A 82 -14.55 6.44 -6.96
CA SER A 82 -14.97 5.15 -7.49
C SER A 82 -14.34 4.90 -8.86
N ILE A 83 -13.65 3.76 -9.02
CA ILE A 83 -12.96 3.36 -10.24
C ILE A 83 -13.41 1.96 -10.63
N GLU A 84 -13.94 1.80 -11.84
CA GLU A 84 -14.23 0.48 -12.42
C GLU A 84 -12.94 -0.27 -12.74
N MET A 85 -12.95 -1.60 -12.55
CA MET A 85 -11.82 -2.47 -12.86
C MET A 85 -12.29 -3.82 -13.42
N GLU A 86 -11.39 -4.50 -14.12
CA GLU A 86 -11.61 -5.91 -14.46
C GLU A 86 -11.75 -6.74 -13.16
N PRO A 87 -12.64 -7.75 -13.13
CA PRO A 87 -12.87 -8.57 -11.95
C PRO A 87 -11.56 -9.15 -11.39
N PHE A 88 -11.28 -8.88 -10.12
CA PHE A 88 -10.09 -9.36 -9.44
C PHE A 88 -10.44 -10.36 -8.34
N PRO A 89 -10.48 -11.68 -8.65
CA PRO A 89 -10.83 -12.72 -7.69
C PRO A 89 -9.68 -13.06 -6.73
N ILE A 90 -9.99 -13.04 -5.44
CA ILE A 90 -9.15 -13.53 -4.33
C ILE A 90 -9.94 -14.53 -3.48
N ALA A 91 -9.29 -15.19 -2.51
CA ALA A 91 -9.96 -16.17 -1.63
C ALA A 91 -11.14 -15.58 -0.84
N LEU A 92 -11.17 -14.26 -0.63
CA LEU A 92 -12.22 -13.53 0.09
C LEU A 92 -13.35 -13.01 -0.81
N GLY A 93 -13.32 -13.26 -2.13
CA GLY A 93 -14.31 -12.78 -3.10
C GLY A 93 -13.69 -12.07 -4.31
N ALA A 94 -14.54 -11.57 -5.21
CA ALA A 94 -14.10 -10.81 -6.40
C ALA A 94 -14.50 -9.34 -6.29
N MET A 95 -13.56 -8.45 -6.61
CA MET A 95 -13.80 -7.00 -6.71
C MET A 95 -13.98 -6.58 -8.16
N THR A 96 -14.99 -5.76 -8.45
CA THR A 96 -15.28 -5.22 -9.80
C THR A 96 -15.15 -3.70 -9.89
N HIS A 97 -14.96 -3.05 -8.75
CA HIS A 97 -14.74 -1.61 -8.62
C HIS A 97 -13.95 -1.35 -7.33
N LEU A 98 -13.24 -0.22 -7.32
CA LEU A 98 -12.55 0.32 -6.16
C LEU A 98 -13.34 1.51 -5.63
N ASP A 99 -13.85 1.43 -4.41
CA ASP A 99 -14.54 2.53 -3.73
C ASP A 99 -13.63 3.18 -2.68
N ASN A 100 -12.72 4.02 -3.16
CA ASN A 100 -11.74 4.73 -2.37
C ASN A 100 -12.26 6.11 -1.93
N ALA A 101 -11.51 6.82 -1.10
CA ALA A 101 -11.73 8.23 -0.84
C ALA A 101 -10.42 9.00 -0.97
N PHE A 102 -10.50 10.21 -1.53
CA PHE A 102 -9.37 11.10 -1.69
C PHE A 102 -9.40 12.20 -0.65
N VAL A 103 -8.26 12.49 -0.03
CA VAL A 103 -8.08 13.54 0.98
C VAL A 103 -7.13 14.60 0.45
N ARG A 104 -7.51 15.86 0.62
CA ARG A 104 -6.67 17.01 0.31
C ARG A 104 -6.62 17.96 1.49
N ILE A 105 -5.41 18.28 1.93
CA ILE A 105 -5.12 19.25 3.00
C ILE A 105 -4.45 20.46 2.37
N VAL A 106 -4.91 21.67 2.71
CA VAL A 106 -4.36 22.93 2.23
C VAL A 106 -3.83 23.72 3.41
N LEU A 107 -2.57 24.15 3.32
CA LEU A 107 -1.90 24.98 4.30
C LEU A 107 -2.18 26.47 4.06
N GLU A 108 -1.98 27.33 5.06
CA GLU A 108 -2.19 28.78 4.94
C GLU A 108 -1.32 29.44 3.86
N ASN A 109 -0.13 28.89 3.60
CA ASN A 109 0.76 29.35 2.55
C ASN A 109 0.44 28.79 1.15
N GLY A 110 -0.67 28.05 1.02
CA GLY A 110 -1.14 27.49 -0.25
C GLY A 110 -0.54 26.14 -0.64
N ILE A 111 0.37 25.57 0.16
CA ILE A 111 0.87 24.20 -0.09
C ILE A 111 -0.27 23.20 0.12
N GLU A 112 -0.36 22.22 -0.78
CA GLU A 112 -1.34 21.14 -0.71
C GLU A 112 -0.68 19.79 -0.51
N GLY A 113 -1.26 18.98 0.36
CA GLY A 113 -0.93 17.58 0.56
C GLY A 113 -2.10 16.66 0.24
N TYR A 114 -1.79 15.48 -0.26
CA TYR A 114 -2.76 14.52 -0.76
C TYR A 114 -2.61 13.16 -0.11
N GLY A 115 -3.74 12.49 0.10
CA GLY A 115 -3.78 11.14 0.63
C GLY A 115 -4.98 10.38 0.10
N GLU A 116 -4.93 9.07 0.25
CA GLU A 116 -5.97 8.17 -0.27
C GLU A 116 -6.32 7.10 0.75
N ALA A 117 -7.61 6.88 0.93
CA ALA A 117 -8.15 5.76 1.68
C ALA A 117 -8.65 4.73 0.68
N ALA A 118 -8.14 3.49 0.76
CA ALA A 118 -8.55 2.41 -0.12
C ALA A 118 -9.08 1.22 0.69
N PRO A 119 -10.38 1.23 1.06
CA PRO A 119 -10.95 0.21 1.92
C PRO A 119 -11.06 -1.13 1.21
N ILE A 120 -10.76 -2.19 1.94
CA ILE A 120 -11.20 -3.55 1.60
C ILE A 120 -12.01 -4.04 2.79
N MET A 121 -13.34 -4.09 2.65
CA MET A 121 -14.25 -4.34 3.76
C MET A 121 -14.01 -5.69 4.44
N THR A 122 -13.66 -6.73 3.68
CA THR A 122 -13.34 -8.07 4.21
C THR A 122 -12.04 -8.11 5.02
N ILE A 123 -11.16 -7.12 4.87
CA ILE A 123 -9.86 -7.04 5.55
C ILE A 123 -9.91 -6.01 6.69
N SER A 124 -10.20 -4.77 6.34
CA SER A 124 -10.19 -3.60 7.23
C SER A 124 -11.48 -3.42 8.04
N GLY A 125 -12.60 -3.98 7.58
CA GLY A 125 -13.93 -3.68 8.12
C GLY A 125 -14.45 -2.28 7.74
N GLU A 126 -13.67 -1.51 6.97
CA GLU A 126 -14.06 -0.20 6.47
C GLU A 126 -14.66 -0.30 5.06
N ASN A 127 -15.56 0.63 4.76
CA ASN A 127 -16.05 0.90 3.40
C ASN A 127 -15.99 2.41 3.12
N GLN A 128 -16.21 2.81 1.87
CA GLN A 128 -16.11 4.21 1.45
C GLN A 128 -16.97 5.15 2.30
N GLN A 129 -18.21 4.76 2.64
CA GLN A 129 -19.10 5.59 3.45
C GLN A 129 -18.56 5.80 4.87
N THR A 130 -18.08 4.73 5.51
CA THR A 130 -17.47 4.83 6.86
C THR A 130 -16.21 5.70 6.84
N ILE A 131 -15.42 5.63 5.78
CA ILE A 131 -14.24 6.47 5.57
C ILE A 131 -14.62 7.94 5.43
N LEU A 132 -15.57 8.25 4.53
CA LEU A 132 -16.04 9.62 4.32
C LEU A 132 -16.60 10.21 5.61
N GLY A 133 -17.41 9.45 6.36
CA GLY A 133 -17.92 9.86 7.66
C GLY A 133 -16.80 10.17 8.65
N THR A 134 -15.85 9.24 8.80
CA THR A 134 -14.70 9.39 9.72
C THR A 134 -13.86 10.61 9.39
N ILE A 135 -13.47 10.78 8.12
CA ILE A 135 -12.62 11.88 7.67
C ILE A 135 -13.33 13.23 7.84
N ASN A 136 -14.64 13.30 7.56
CA ASN A 136 -15.41 14.50 7.81
C ASN A 136 -15.48 14.85 9.31
N SER A 137 -15.62 13.85 10.19
CA SER A 137 -15.58 14.07 11.65
C SER A 137 -14.22 14.57 12.16
N CYS A 138 -13.13 14.30 11.45
CA CYS A 138 -11.79 14.81 11.81
C CYS A 138 -11.58 16.29 11.44
N ARG A 139 -12.41 16.86 10.56
CA ARG A 139 -12.14 18.16 9.90
C ARG A 139 -11.95 19.31 10.90
N GLU A 140 -12.84 19.44 11.87
CA GLU A 140 -12.79 20.52 12.87
C GLU A 140 -11.53 20.44 13.75
N PHE A 141 -11.10 19.23 14.07
CA PHE A 141 -9.87 19.00 14.83
C PHE A 141 -8.61 19.33 14.01
N ILE A 142 -8.62 19.04 12.71
CA ILE A 142 -7.47 19.19 11.82
C ILE A 142 -7.24 20.65 11.41
N ILE A 143 -8.31 21.40 11.11
CA ILE A 143 -8.20 22.81 10.70
C ILE A 143 -7.64 23.64 11.85
N GLY A 144 -6.66 24.50 11.56
CA GLY A 144 -5.98 25.35 12.53
C GLY A 144 -4.79 24.69 13.24
N GLN A 145 -4.59 23.38 13.08
CA GLN A 145 -3.40 22.70 13.58
C GLN A 145 -2.16 23.14 12.80
N ASP A 146 -1.02 23.24 13.49
CA ASP A 146 0.29 23.46 12.89
C ASP A 146 0.77 22.17 12.21
N ILE A 147 1.19 22.26 10.95
CA ILE A 147 1.67 21.11 10.17
C ILE A 147 2.90 20.42 10.80
N ASN A 148 3.70 21.14 11.57
CA ASN A 148 4.85 20.58 12.30
C ASN A 148 4.41 19.55 13.37
N ASN A 149 3.14 19.61 13.80
CA ASN A 149 2.56 18.71 14.80
C ASN A 149 1.94 17.44 14.19
N TYR A 150 2.26 17.08 12.93
CA TYR A 150 1.68 15.91 12.24
C TYR A 150 1.71 14.60 13.08
N ARG A 151 2.74 14.39 13.92
CA ARG A 151 2.81 13.23 14.83
C ARG A 151 1.78 13.28 15.95
N ALA A 152 1.60 14.45 16.57
CA ALA A 152 0.62 14.65 17.63
C ALA A 152 -0.82 14.56 17.09
N ILE A 153 -1.03 15.05 15.86
CA ILE A 153 -2.28 14.89 15.12
C ILE A 153 -2.56 13.40 14.89
N SER A 154 -1.62 12.65 14.29
CA SER A 154 -1.75 11.21 14.06
C SER A 154 -2.03 10.43 15.36
N TYR A 155 -1.34 10.76 16.45
CA TYR A 155 -1.57 10.12 17.74
C TYR A 155 -3.00 10.36 18.27
N THR A 156 -3.48 11.59 18.18
CA THR A 156 -4.86 11.94 18.57
C THR A 156 -5.88 11.20 17.69
N LEU A 157 -5.66 11.18 16.37
CA LEU A 157 -6.52 10.44 15.45
C LEU A 157 -6.54 8.94 15.76
N LYS A 158 -5.39 8.33 16.01
CA LYS A 158 -5.28 6.91 16.39
C LYS A 158 -6.03 6.61 17.69
N SER A 159 -6.01 7.53 18.66
CA SER A 159 -6.69 7.36 19.94
C SER A 159 -8.22 7.47 19.78
N ALA A 160 -8.70 8.41 18.97
CA ALA A 160 -10.14 8.63 18.74
C ALA A 160 -10.77 7.64 17.74
N PHE A 161 -10.02 7.27 16.70
CA PHE A 161 -10.49 6.47 15.55
C PHE A 161 -9.64 5.21 15.39
N TRP A 162 -9.46 4.46 16.48
CA TRP A 162 -8.53 3.32 16.53
C TRP A 162 -8.86 2.24 15.49
N ALA A 163 -10.15 2.01 15.22
CA ALA A 163 -10.62 1.00 14.26
C ALA A 163 -10.55 1.45 12.79
N GLN A 164 -10.51 2.75 12.52
CA GLN A 164 -10.58 3.33 11.17
C GLN A 164 -9.17 3.60 10.61
N ALA A 165 -8.39 2.53 10.45
CA ALA A 165 -7.00 2.61 10.05
C ALA A 165 -6.82 3.19 8.64
N THR A 166 -7.70 2.84 7.71
CA THR A 166 -7.67 3.28 6.32
C THR A 166 -7.99 4.77 6.21
N ALA A 167 -9.01 5.24 6.94
CA ALA A 167 -9.32 6.67 7.02
C ALA A 167 -8.15 7.46 7.62
N ARG A 168 -7.55 6.97 8.72
CA ARG A 168 -6.40 7.62 9.35
C ARG A 168 -5.19 7.68 8.42
N CYS A 169 -4.88 6.59 7.72
CA CYS A 169 -3.79 6.53 6.74
C CYS A 169 -3.92 7.64 5.70
N ALA A 170 -5.11 7.84 5.13
CA ALA A 170 -5.34 8.90 4.14
C ALA A 170 -5.06 10.31 4.67
N ILE A 171 -5.46 10.59 5.93
CA ILE A 171 -5.16 11.87 6.58
C ILE A 171 -3.65 12.00 6.85
N GLU A 172 -3.02 10.97 7.39
CA GLU A 172 -1.59 10.94 7.68
C GLU A 172 -0.73 11.16 6.42
N MET A 173 -1.10 10.51 5.32
CA MET A 173 -0.43 10.70 4.02
C MET A 173 -0.60 12.13 3.50
N ALA A 174 -1.80 12.71 3.59
CA ALA A 174 -2.03 14.10 3.18
C ALA A 174 -1.22 15.09 4.05
N LEU A 175 -1.11 14.85 5.35
CA LEU A 175 -0.29 15.65 6.26
C LEU A 175 1.20 15.55 5.91
N LEU A 176 1.70 14.33 5.72
CA LEU A 176 3.11 14.08 5.42
C LEU A 176 3.52 14.61 4.04
N ASP A 177 2.65 14.49 3.04
CA ASP A 177 2.87 15.06 1.72
C ASP A 177 2.96 16.59 1.78
N ALA A 178 1.99 17.26 2.45
CA ALA A 178 2.05 18.70 2.67
C ALA A 178 3.32 19.13 3.44
N TYR A 179 3.66 18.39 4.50
CA TYR A 179 4.82 18.67 5.33
C TYR A 179 6.13 18.54 4.56
N THR A 180 6.33 17.47 3.80
CA THR A 180 7.57 17.29 3.03
C THR A 180 7.73 18.29 1.89
N LYS A 181 6.61 18.77 1.33
CA LYS A 181 6.58 19.91 0.40
C LYS A 181 6.99 21.23 1.06
N THR A 182 6.65 21.47 2.33
CA THR A 182 7.12 22.69 3.04
C THR A 182 8.64 22.67 3.25
N LEU A 183 9.22 21.48 3.35
CA LEU A 183 10.66 21.26 3.45
C LEU A 183 11.37 21.20 2.08
N ASN A 184 10.61 21.22 0.98
CA ASN A 184 11.12 21.04 -0.38
C ASN A 184 11.96 19.75 -0.55
N ILE A 185 11.52 18.64 0.05
CA ILE A 185 12.16 17.33 -0.07
C ILE A 185 11.17 16.27 -0.60
N PRO A 186 11.64 15.27 -1.37
CA PRO A 186 10.84 14.10 -1.68
C PRO A 186 10.43 13.34 -0.41
N PHE A 187 9.21 12.79 -0.38
CA PHE A 187 8.74 11.99 0.75
C PHE A 187 9.66 10.80 1.08
N SER A 188 10.24 10.15 0.07
CA SER A 188 11.22 9.07 0.28
C SER A 188 12.46 9.53 1.06
N ARG A 189 12.94 10.76 0.84
CA ARG A 189 14.07 11.32 1.61
C ARG A 189 13.69 11.61 3.04
N PHE A 190 12.46 12.06 3.27
CA PHE A 190 11.95 12.22 4.63
C PHE A 190 11.91 10.89 5.40
N LEU A 191 11.66 9.78 4.70
CA LEU A 191 11.72 8.42 5.26
C LEU A 191 13.13 7.82 5.37
N GLY A 192 14.17 8.55 4.96
CA GLY A 192 15.58 8.12 5.04
C GLY A 192 16.32 8.10 3.70
N GLY A 193 15.61 8.00 2.58
CA GLY A 193 16.15 8.23 1.24
C GLY A 193 17.23 7.25 0.78
N THR A 194 17.22 6.01 1.28
CA THR A 194 18.22 5.00 0.94
C THR A 194 18.18 4.60 -0.54
N GLU A 195 16.99 4.51 -1.11
CA GLU A 195 16.76 4.11 -2.49
C GLU A 195 15.81 5.07 -3.20
N THR A 196 15.97 5.20 -4.51
CA THR A 196 15.08 6.00 -5.38
C THR A 196 14.22 5.15 -6.30
N ARG A 197 14.38 3.82 -6.23
CA ARG A 197 13.65 2.83 -7.01
C ARG A 197 13.32 1.64 -6.11
N VAL A 198 12.17 1.03 -6.36
CA VAL A 198 11.73 -0.20 -5.70
C VAL A 198 11.31 -1.17 -6.79
N GLU A 199 11.76 -2.42 -6.68
CA GLU A 199 11.27 -3.52 -7.52
C GLU A 199 9.96 -4.03 -6.91
N THR A 200 8.93 -4.20 -7.74
CA THR A 200 7.63 -4.73 -7.31
C THR A 200 7.42 -6.11 -7.91
N ASP A 201 6.70 -6.96 -7.18
CA ASP A 201 6.07 -8.13 -7.79
C ASP A 201 4.84 -7.70 -8.62
N TYR A 202 4.28 -8.67 -9.34
CA TYR A 202 2.97 -8.54 -9.94
C TYR A 202 2.09 -9.74 -9.56
N THR A 203 0.81 -9.47 -9.26
CA THR A 203 -0.10 -10.52 -8.78
C THR A 203 -0.96 -11.10 -9.90
N ILE A 204 -0.88 -12.42 -10.08
CA ILE A 204 -1.85 -13.24 -10.81
C ILE A 204 -3.00 -13.60 -9.85
N ALA A 205 -4.23 -13.29 -10.25
CA ALA A 205 -5.43 -13.58 -9.48
C ALA A 205 -5.74 -15.08 -9.40
N ILE A 206 -6.82 -15.46 -8.72
CA ILE A 206 -7.31 -16.85 -8.77
C ILE A 206 -7.95 -17.09 -10.15
N VAL A 207 -7.18 -17.73 -11.05
CA VAL A 207 -7.59 -18.09 -12.41
C VAL A 207 -7.25 -19.55 -12.72
N PRO A 208 -7.83 -20.16 -13.77
CA PRO A 208 -7.42 -21.49 -14.22
C PRO A 208 -5.93 -21.55 -14.58
N ALA A 209 -5.32 -22.72 -14.41
CA ALA A 209 -3.88 -22.93 -14.62
C ALA A 209 -3.38 -22.46 -16.00
N GLU A 210 -4.13 -22.76 -17.07
CA GLU A 210 -3.80 -22.33 -18.43
C GLU A 210 -3.75 -20.81 -18.60
N GLN A 211 -4.63 -20.09 -17.90
CA GLN A 211 -4.64 -18.63 -17.92
C GLN A 211 -3.46 -18.08 -17.10
N ALA A 212 -3.18 -18.66 -15.93
CA ALA A 212 -2.05 -18.27 -15.09
C ALA A 212 -0.71 -18.45 -15.82
N LYS A 213 -0.53 -19.52 -16.60
CA LYS A 213 0.67 -19.71 -17.43
C LYS A 213 0.84 -18.60 -18.46
N LYS A 214 -0.24 -18.22 -19.15
CA LYS A 214 -0.19 -17.14 -20.16
C LYS A 214 0.18 -15.80 -19.53
N GLU A 215 -0.43 -15.48 -18.39
CA GLU A 215 -0.11 -14.25 -17.64
C GLU A 215 1.34 -14.28 -17.13
N ALA A 216 1.82 -15.43 -16.64
CA ALA A 216 3.21 -15.56 -16.19
C ALA A 216 4.22 -15.33 -17.33
N ILE A 217 3.97 -15.90 -18.52
CA ILE A 217 4.80 -15.67 -19.72
C ILE A 217 4.84 -14.17 -20.06
N GLN A 218 3.69 -13.51 -20.05
CA GLN A 218 3.59 -12.09 -20.34
C GLN A 218 4.36 -11.25 -19.31
N LEU A 219 4.14 -11.49 -18.02
CA LEU A 219 4.80 -10.74 -16.94
C LEU A 219 6.32 -10.93 -16.97
N ALA A 220 6.80 -12.15 -17.23
CA ALA A 220 8.23 -12.39 -17.40
C ALA A 220 8.80 -11.60 -18.59
N ALA A 221 8.08 -11.54 -19.72
CA ALA A 221 8.47 -10.76 -20.89
C ALA A 221 8.45 -9.24 -20.64
N GLU A 222 7.60 -8.76 -19.73
CA GLU A 222 7.55 -7.36 -19.27
C GLU A 222 8.66 -7.01 -18.28
N GLY A 223 9.42 -8.02 -17.79
CA GLY A 223 10.58 -7.84 -16.92
C GLY A 223 10.30 -8.03 -15.43
N PHE A 224 9.13 -8.57 -15.05
CA PHE A 224 8.85 -8.92 -13.66
C PHE A 224 9.71 -10.10 -13.21
N ARG A 225 10.40 -9.93 -12.07
CA ARG A 225 11.29 -10.94 -11.52
C ARG A 225 10.63 -11.78 -10.43
N VAL A 226 9.55 -11.29 -9.85
CA VAL A 226 8.73 -12.00 -8.86
C VAL A 226 7.28 -11.91 -9.30
N ILE A 227 6.63 -13.08 -9.35
CA ILE A 227 5.20 -13.21 -9.62
C ILE A 227 4.52 -13.64 -8.34
N LYS A 228 3.59 -12.82 -7.85
CA LYS A 228 2.70 -13.16 -6.74
C LYS A 228 1.49 -13.91 -7.29
N THR A 229 1.02 -14.93 -6.60
CA THR A 229 -0.21 -15.63 -6.96
C THR A 229 -1.09 -15.94 -5.76
N LYS A 230 -2.39 -15.82 -5.98
CA LYS A 230 -3.41 -16.06 -4.96
C LYS A 230 -3.76 -17.55 -4.91
N VAL A 231 -3.83 -18.10 -3.70
CA VAL A 231 -4.26 -19.48 -3.40
C VAL A 231 -5.27 -19.47 -2.25
N GLY A 232 -5.65 -20.64 -1.74
CA GLY A 232 -6.48 -20.74 -0.53
C GLY A 232 -7.91 -21.22 -0.79
N VAL A 233 -8.22 -21.75 -1.97
CA VAL A 233 -9.57 -22.19 -2.35
C VAL A 233 -9.62 -23.70 -2.53
N SER A 234 -8.77 -24.25 -3.39
CA SER A 234 -8.74 -25.67 -3.73
C SER A 234 -7.29 -26.10 -3.86
N LEU A 235 -6.83 -26.96 -2.94
CA LEU A 235 -5.43 -27.40 -2.90
C LEU A 235 -4.95 -27.92 -4.27
N LYS A 236 -5.77 -28.73 -4.95
CA LYS A 236 -5.43 -29.26 -6.27
C LYS A 236 -5.28 -28.13 -7.30
N GLU A 237 -6.27 -27.25 -7.42
CA GLU A 237 -6.25 -26.17 -8.42
C GLU A 237 -5.16 -25.14 -8.11
N ASP A 238 -4.89 -24.90 -6.83
CA ASP A 238 -3.83 -24.01 -6.38
C ASP A 238 -2.46 -24.59 -6.77
N VAL A 239 -2.21 -25.89 -6.55
CA VAL A 239 -0.98 -26.56 -6.99
C VAL A 239 -0.87 -26.54 -8.52
N ASP A 240 -1.93 -26.90 -9.24
CA ASP A 240 -1.96 -26.88 -10.72
C ASP A 240 -1.59 -25.47 -11.25
N ARG A 241 -2.06 -24.40 -10.58
CA ARG A 241 -1.73 -23.01 -10.92
C ARG A 241 -0.26 -22.68 -10.67
N ILE A 242 0.32 -23.12 -9.54
CA ILE A 242 1.74 -22.91 -9.25
C ILE A 242 2.62 -23.60 -10.30
N LEU A 243 2.31 -24.84 -10.67
CA LEU A 243 3.04 -25.57 -11.70
C LEU A 243 2.99 -24.84 -13.05
N ALA A 244 1.80 -24.35 -13.42
CA ALA A 244 1.60 -23.61 -14.66
C ALA A 244 2.34 -22.27 -14.69
N ILE A 245 2.40 -21.55 -13.56
CA ILE A 245 3.19 -20.31 -13.43
C ILE A 245 4.68 -20.61 -13.56
N ARG A 246 5.19 -21.65 -12.87
CA ARG A 246 6.60 -22.06 -12.97
C ARG A 246 6.98 -22.43 -14.40
N ASP A 247 6.13 -23.16 -15.10
CA ASP A 247 6.34 -23.54 -16.50
C ASP A 247 6.31 -22.34 -17.45
N GLY A 248 5.43 -21.36 -17.20
CA GLY A 248 5.35 -20.12 -17.99
C GLY A 248 6.48 -19.12 -17.72
N ALA A 249 7.01 -19.10 -16.51
CA ALA A 249 8.02 -18.15 -16.06
C ALA A 249 9.11 -18.85 -15.21
N PRO A 250 9.96 -19.69 -15.83
CA PRO A 250 10.89 -20.57 -15.11
C PRO A 250 11.92 -19.82 -14.26
N ASP A 251 12.31 -18.61 -14.65
CA ASP A 251 13.34 -17.81 -13.96
C ASP A 251 12.77 -16.85 -12.91
N CYS A 252 11.44 -16.68 -12.84
CA CYS A 252 10.82 -15.77 -11.88
C CYS A 252 10.73 -16.42 -10.48
N GLY A 253 10.90 -15.60 -9.44
CA GLY A 253 10.48 -15.95 -8.10
C GLY A 253 8.96 -16.07 -8.02
N ILE A 254 8.45 -16.98 -7.18
CA ILE A 254 7.01 -17.11 -6.94
C ILE A 254 6.74 -16.72 -5.49
N LEU A 255 5.85 -15.75 -5.28
CA LEU A 255 5.30 -15.39 -3.97
C LEU A 255 3.87 -15.93 -3.91
N ILE A 256 3.54 -16.66 -2.85
CA ILE A 256 2.21 -17.26 -2.69
C ILE A 256 1.47 -16.56 -1.56
N ASP A 257 0.23 -16.15 -1.80
CA ASP A 257 -0.64 -15.53 -0.79
C ASP A 257 -1.98 -16.26 -0.71
N ALA A 258 -2.25 -16.86 0.46
CA ALA A 258 -3.46 -17.64 0.67
C ALA A 258 -4.65 -16.81 1.18
N ASN A 259 -4.42 -15.54 1.54
CA ASN A 259 -5.40 -14.66 2.19
C ASN A 259 -6.27 -15.39 3.23
N GLN A 260 -5.64 -16.10 4.17
CA GLN A 260 -6.29 -16.81 5.27
C GLN A 260 -7.09 -18.07 4.86
N GLY A 261 -6.95 -18.55 3.62
CA GLY A 261 -7.80 -19.59 3.04
C GLY A 261 -7.56 -21.01 3.56
N TYR A 262 -6.44 -21.29 4.25
CA TYR A 262 -6.13 -22.64 4.72
C TYR A 262 -6.26 -22.82 6.24
N SER A 263 -6.51 -24.06 6.64
CA SER A 263 -6.16 -24.53 7.97
C SER A 263 -4.64 -24.76 8.07
N PRO A 264 -4.03 -24.76 9.27
CA PRO A 264 -2.59 -24.97 9.41
C PRO A 264 -2.09 -26.27 8.77
N LYS A 265 -2.86 -27.37 8.90
CA LYS A 265 -2.53 -28.67 8.27
C LYS A 265 -2.67 -28.63 6.75
N THR A 266 -3.70 -27.96 6.23
CA THR A 266 -3.90 -27.81 4.79
C THR A 266 -2.79 -26.95 4.18
N ALA A 267 -2.37 -25.88 4.85
CA ALA A 267 -1.27 -25.03 4.42
C ALA A 267 0.05 -25.81 4.30
N LEU A 268 0.38 -26.65 5.29
CA LEU A 268 1.56 -27.52 5.21
C LEU A 268 1.45 -28.55 4.08
N ARG A 269 0.29 -29.16 3.91
CA ARG A 269 0.07 -30.09 2.78
C ARG A 269 0.28 -29.41 1.43
N PHE A 270 -0.25 -28.20 1.27
CA PHE A 270 -0.10 -27.41 0.06
C PHE A 270 1.36 -27.07 -0.20
N ILE A 271 2.07 -26.48 0.77
CA ILE A 271 3.45 -26.03 0.54
C ILE A 271 4.41 -27.21 0.35
N ASN A 272 4.20 -28.34 1.04
CA ASN A 272 5.00 -29.54 0.84
C ASN A 272 4.77 -30.15 -0.55
N GLU A 273 3.54 -30.12 -1.06
CA GLU A 273 3.27 -30.56 -2.43
C GLU A 273 4.02 -29.67 -3.44
N VAL A 274 3.97 -28.35 -3.27
CA VAL A 274 4.71 -27.41 -4.14
C VAL A 274 6.22 -27.70 -4.11
N VAL A 275 6.79 -27.94 -2.92
CA VAL A 275 8.22 -28.29 -2.76
C VAL A 275 8.56 -29.65 -3.38
N ASN A 276 7.65 -30.63 -3.35
CA ASN A 276 7.85 -31.93 -4.00
C ASN A 276 7.94 -31.83 -5.53
N HIS A 277 7.51 -30.72 -6.13
CA HIS A 277 7.70 -30.40 -7.55
C HIS A 277 8.95 -29.52 -7.80
N ASP A 278 9.88 -29.49 -6.85
CA ASP A 278 11.11 -28.68 -6.89
C ASP A 278 10.86 -27.16 -7.02
N ILE A 279 9.72 -26.69 -6.52
CA ILE A 279 9.37 -25.26 -6.48
C ILE A 279 9.53 -24.74 -5.06
N TYR A 280 10.38 -23.72 -4.90
CA TYR A 280 10.64 -23.06 -3.63
C TYR A 280 10.16 -21.61 -3.71
N PRO A 281 8.95 -21.30 -3.21
CA PRO A 281 8.44 -19.94 -3.19
C PRO A 281 9.33 -18.99 -2.37
N VAL A 282 9.40 -17.74 -2.80
CA VAL A 282 10.12 -16.67 -2.08
C VAL A 282 9.49 -16.43 -0.71
N MET A 283 8.16 -16.49 -0.64
CA MET A 283 7.40 -16.35 0.60
C MET A 283 6.01 -17.01 0.46
N PHE A 284 5.50 -17.50 1.58
CA PHE A 284 4.13 -17.96 1.78
C PHE A 284 3.40 -17.02 2.75
N GLU A 285 2.58 -16.13 2.20
CA GLU A 285 1.89 -15.04 2.89
C GLU A 285 0.53 -15.48 3.45
N GLN A 286 0.31 -15.14 4.72
CA GLN A 286 -0.92 -15.30 5.48
C GLN A 286 -1.66 -16.63 5.18
N PRO A 287 -1.01 -17.80 5.40
CA PRO A 287 -1.58 -19.10 5.07
C PRO A 287 -2.89 -19.39 5.81
N VAL A 288 -2.99 -18.96 7.06
CA VAL A 288 -4.11 -19.26 7.96
C VAL A 288 -4.81 -17.98 8.42
N HIS A 289 -5.92 -18.13 9.14
CA HIS A 289 -6.71 -17.00 9.65
C HIS A 289 -5.88 -16.03 10.51
N LYS A 290 -6.14 -14.71 10.39
CA LYS A 290 -5.36 -13.64 11.04
C LYS A 290 -5.32 -13.74 12.58
N ASN A 291 -6.35 -14.34 13.17
CA ASN A 291 -6.42 -14.56 14.62
C ASN A 291 -5.75 -15.86 15.08
N ASP A 292 -5.36 -16.75 14.16
CA ASP A 292 -4.72 -18.03 14.47
C ASP A 292 -3.19 -17.90 14.48
N LEU A 293 -2.66 -17.15 15.45
CA LEU A 293 -1.22 -16.97 15.62
C LEU A 293 -0.49 -18.29 15.92
N ALA A 294 -1.18 -19.22 16.60
CA ALA A 294 -0.64 -20.56 16.85
C ALA A 294 -0.51 -21.36 15.55
N GLY A 295 -1.50 -21.27 14.66
CA GLY A 295 -1.46 -21.83 13.31
C GLY A 295 -0.36 -21.22 12.44
N MET A 296 -0.19 -19.88 12.46
CA MET A 296 0.91 -19.21 11.76
C MET A 296 2.27 -19.72 12.24
N LYS A 297 2.45 -19.82 13.57
CA LYS A 297 3.67 -20.39 14.17
C LYS A 297 3.87 -21.84 13.76
N TYR A 298 2.80 -22.65 13.79
CA TYR A 298 2.86 -24.06 13.40
C TYR A 298 3.32 -24.22 11.94
N VAL A 299 2.78 -23.44 11.00
CA VAL A 299 3.22 -23.49 9.60
C VAL A 299 4.68 -23.09 9.50
N ARG A 300 5.07 -21.93 10.08
CA ARG A 300 6.45 -21.42 10.08
C ARG A 300 7.47 -22.43 10.61
N ASP A 301 7.14 -23.14 11.69
CA ASP A 301 8.08 -24.06 12.34
C ASP A 301 8.19 -25.41 11.60
N ASN A 302 7.34 -25.69 10.61
CA ASN A 302 7.25 -26.98 9.90
C ASN A 302 7.41 -26.85 8.38
N THR A 303 7.95 -25.74 7.89
CA THR A 303 8.31 -25.55 6.48
C THR A 303 9.63 -24.79 6.37
N GLU A 304 10.37 -25.02 5.31
CA GLU A 304 11.62 -24.29 5.01
C GLU A 304 11.34 -22.98 4.25
N ILE A 305 10.10 -22.76 3.80
CA ILE A 305 9.67 -21.57 3.09
C ILE A 305 9.44 -20.41 4.06
N LEU A 306 9.84 -19.20 3.69
CA LEU A 306 9.57 -18.01 4.49
C LEU A 306 8.06 -17.80 4.63
N VAL A 307 7.57 -17.64 5.87
CA VAL A 307 6.15 -17.40 6.15
C VAL A 307 5.97 -15.93 6.53
N GLY A 308 5.12 -15.22 5.77
CA GLY A 308 4.75 -13.82 5.98
C GLY A 308 3.33 -13.66 6.54
N ALA A 309 3.04 -12.52 7.15
CA ALA A 309 1.73 -12.13 7.68
C ALA A 309 1.34 -10.74 7.17
#